data_AF-A0A2N7RSU9-F1
#
_entry.id   AF-A0A2N7RSU9-F1
#
_cell.length_a   1.000
_cell.length_b   1.000
_cell.length_c   1.000
_cell.angle_alpha   90.00
_cell.angle_beta   90.00
_cell.angle_gamma   90.00
#
_symmetry.space_group_name_H-M   'P 1'
#
loop_
_entity.id
_entity.type
_entity.pdbx_description
1 polymer ?
#
loop_
_entity_poly.entity_id
_entity_poly.type
_entity_poly.pdbx_seq_one_letter_code
_entity_poly.pdbx_strand_id
1 'polypeptide(L)'
;MVISPAKTIRHHHAIQATSVYSLDRKRCACGKASTAKQLAQHGKCAACALAAVRDSIMPGDFAKLQHMLGAVPERRKYHWGLRNYYCANISGAAREAMQRLVDAGLAMTGHESETQAYFHATRQGCKAAGLDAAGIKRAMED
;
A
#
# COMPACT_ATOMS: atom_id res chain seq x y z
N MET A 1 31.87 19.19 40.97
CA MET A 1 30.45 18.79 40.76
C MET A 1 30.43 17.27 40.72
N VAL A 2 30.06 16.61 41.82
CA VAL A 2 30.21 15.15 41.98
C VAL A 2 28.97 14.46 41.43
N ILE A 3 29.12 13.69 40.36
CA ILE A 3 28.03 12.90 39.77
C ILE A 3 27.77 11.72 40.72
N SER A 4 26.63 11.75 41.42
CA SER A 4 26.28 10.73 42.41
C SER A 4 26.07 9.36 41.75
N PRO A 5 26.76 8.28 42.21
CA PRO A 5 26.72 6.95 41.58
C PRO A 5 25.31 6.30 41.57
N ALA A 6 24.41 6.77 42.43
CA ALA A 6 23.02 6.30 42.49
C ALA A 6 22.20 6.65 41.25
N LYS A 7 22.58 7.69 40.49
CA LYS A 7 21.89 8.10 39.26
C LYS A 7 22.31 7.23 38.07
N THR A 8 23.60 6.89 38.01
CA THR A 8 24.19 6.05 36.97
C THR A 8 23.66 4.62 37.04
N ILE A 9 23.55 4.05 38.24
CA ILE A 9 23.06 2.68 38.45
C ILE A 9 21.58 2.53 38.03
N ARG A 10 20.71 3.50 38.35
CA ARG A 10 19.29 3.47 37.92
C ARG A 10 19.13 3.53 36.40
N HIS A 11 19.97 4.30 35.70
CA HIS A 11 19.96 4.34 34.23
C HIS A 11 20.35 2.99 33.61
N HIS A 12 21.29 2.24 34.22
CA HIS A 12 21.69 0.93 33.71
C HIS A 12 20.61 -0.14 33.88
N HIS A 13 19.87 -0.15 35.00
CA HIS A 13 18.77 -1.10 35.20
C HIS A 13 17.58 -0.86 34.27
N ALA A 14 17.28 0.41 33.93
CA ALA A 14 16.19 0.72 33.01
C ALA A 14 16.45 0.23 31.56
N ILE A 15 17.71 0.22 31.12
CA ILE A 15 18.10 -0.29 29.79
C ILE A 15 18.04 -1.83 29.74
N GLN A 16 18.29 -2.51 30.86
CA GLN A 16 18.20 -3.98 30.94
C GLN A 16 16.75 -4.50 30.96
N ALA A 17 15.78 -3.66 31.34
CA ALA A 17 14.36 -4.00 31.38
C ALA A 17 13.63 -3.79 30.04
N THR A 18 14.27 -3.15 29.05
CA THR A 18 13.72 -3.08 27.70
C THR A 18 14.03 -4.38 26.98
N SER A 19 12.99 -5.10 26.55
CA SER A 19 13.14 -6.27 25.69
C SER A 19 14.07 -5.93 24.54
N VAL A 20 15.12 -6.74 24.33
CA VAL A 20 15.95 -6.66 23.14
C VAL A 20 15.00 -6.90 21.96
N TYR A 21 14.54 -5.82 21.33
CA TYR A 21 13.87 -5.93 20.04
C TYR A 21 14.96 -6.38 19.08
N SER A 22 15.15 -7.69 18.96
CA SER A 22 16.08 -8.19 17.97
C SER A 22 15.51 -7.76 16.61
N LEU A 23 16.33 -7.02 15.85
CA LEU A 23 16.06 -6.68 14.47
C LEU A 23 16.14 -7.92 13.55
N ASP A 24 16.11 -9.12 14.15
CA ASP A 24 16.11 -10.39 13.45
C ASP A 24 14.87 -10.45 12.57
N ARG A 25 15.13 -10.27 11.28
CA ARG A 25 14.08 -10.39 10.28
C ARG A 25 13.57 -11.83 10.30
N LYS A 26 12.29 -11.99 10.61
CA LYS A 26 11.61 -13.27 10.50
C LYS A 26 11.39 -13.57 9.02
N ARG A 27 11.37 -14.85 8.63
CA ARG A 27 11.08 -15.25 7.26
C ARG A 27 9.61 -15.59 7.11
N CYS A 28 9.00 -15.11 6.04
CA CYS A 28 7.69 -15.57 5.59
C CYS A 28 7.83 -16.97 4.96
N ALA A 29 6.72 -17.69 4.82
CA ALA A 29 6.67 -18.98 4.10
C ALA A 29 7.26 -18.92 2.67
N CYS A 30 7.24 -17.76 2.02
CA CYS A 30 7.87 -17.54 0.71
C CYS A 30 9.40 -17.31 0.78
N GLY A 31 10.03 -17.46 1.94
CA GLY A 31 11.46 -17.25 2.16
C GLY A 31 11.90 -15.78 2.32
N LYS A 32 11.03 -14.81 1.98
CA LYS A 32 11.33 -13.37 2.10
C LYS A 32 11.37 -12.92 3.55
N ALA A 33 12.30 -12.03 3.84
CA ALA A 33 12.44 -11.38 5.12
C ALA A 33 11.23 -10.45 5.41
N SER A 34 10.74 -10.47 6.65
CA SER A 34 9.63 -9.67 7.12
C SER A 34 9.80 -9.30 8.61
N THR A 35 9.02 -8.34 9.08
CA THR A 35 9.04 -7.96 10.49
C THR A 35 8.18 -8.92 11.31
N ALA A 36 8.54 -9.13 12.58
CA ALA A 36 7.75 -9.98 13.47
C ALA A 36 6.30 -9.47 13.59
N LYS A 37 6.10 -8.15 13.66
CA LYS A 37 4.77 -7.51 13.67
C LYS A 37 3.94 -7.85 12.42
N GLN A 38 4.52 -7.75 11.23
CA GLN A 38 3.82 -8.05 9.97
C GLN A 38 3.34 -9.50 9.93
N LEU A 39 4.19 -10.45 10.35
CA LEU A 39 3.83 -11.86 10.38
C LEU A 39 2.77 -12.16 11.46
N ALA A 40 2.88 -11.55 12.64
CA ALA A 40 1.88 -11.72 13.69
C ALA A 40 0.50 -11.17 13.28
N GLN A 41 0.46 -10.03 12.59
CA GLN A 41 -0.79 -9.38 12.21
C GLN A 41 -1.45 -10.03 10.97
N HIS A 42 -0.67 -10.47 9.99
CA HIS A 42 -1.20 -10.89 8.68
C HIS A 42 -0.85 -12.33 8.29
N GLY A 43 -0.01 -13.02 9.06
CA GLY A 43 0.48 -14.38 8.74
C GLY A 43 1.43 -14.44 7.54
N LYS A 44 1.69 -13.32 6.85
CA LYS A 44 2.44 -13.28 5.59
C LYS A 44 3.20 -11.96 5.40
N CYS A 45 4.31 -12.00 4.65
CA CYS A 45 5.05 -10.78 4.30
C CYS A 45 4.22 -9.84 3.43
N ALA A 46 4.61 -8.56 3.38
CA ALA A 46 3.93 -7.55 2.58
C ALA A 46 3.78 -7.93 1.09
N ALA A 47 4.79 -8.58 0.49
CA ALA A 47 4.70 -9.04 -0.90
C ALA A 47 3.64 -10.13 -1.10
N CYS A 48 3.57 -11.11 -0.20
CA CYS A 48 2.54 -12.16 -0.24
C CYS A 48 1.15 -11.62 0.11
N ALA A 49 1.05 -10.64 1.00
CA ALA A 49 -0.20 -9.96 1.28
C ALA A 49 -0.73 -9.26 0.04
N LEU A 50 0.14 -8.52 -0.65
CA LEU A 50 -0.19 -7.80 -1.88
C LEU A 50 -0.56 -8.76 -3.02
N ALA A 51 0.19 -9.86 -3.17
CA ALA A 51 -0.12 -10.89 -4.16
C ALA A 51 -1.51 -11.51 -3.91
N ALA A 52 -1.82 -11.87 -2.66
CA ALA A 52 -3.14 -12.41 -2.32
C ALA A 52 -4.28 -11.43 -2.62
N VAL A 53 -4.08 -10.12 -2.37
CA VAL A 53 -5.06 -9.10 -2.77
C VAL A 53 -5.19 -9.05 -4.29
N ARG A 54 -4.07 -9.10 -5.03
CA ARG A 54 -4.09 -9.12 -6.49
C ARG A 54 -4.84 -10.34 -7.04
N ASP A 55 -4.65 -11.50 -6.42
CA ASP A 55 -5.27 -12.76 -6.83
C ASP A 55 -6.77 -12.81 -6.49
N SER A 56 -7.22 -12.03 -5.49
CA SER A 56 -8.65 -11.91 -5.15
C SER A 56 -9.44 -10.96 -6.05
N ILE A 57 -8.77 -10.19 -6.91
CA ILE A 57 -9.41 -9.20 -7.80
C ILE A 57 -9.79 -9.86 -9.11
N MET A 58 -10.95 -9.51 -9.66
CA MET A 58 -11.40 -10.07 -10.94
C MET A 58 -10.40 -9.75 -12.07
N PRO A 59 -10.16 -10.71 -12.99
CA PRO A 59 -9.35 -10.45 -14.17
C PRO A 59 -9.89 -9.24 -14.94
N GLY A 60 -9.03 -8.25 -15.18
CA GLY A 60 -9.39 -7.01 -15.89
C GLY A 60 -9.66 -5.80 -15.00
N ASP A 61 -10.08 -5.97 -13.74
CA ASP A 61 -10.23 -4.84 -12.80
C ASP A 61 -8.85 -4.24 -12.50
N PHE A 62 -7.84 -5.09 -12.35
CA PHE A 62 -6.47 -4.65 -12.12
C PHE A 62 -5.92 -3.79 -13.28
N ALA A 63 -6.37 -4.01 -14.52
CA ALA A 63 -5.98 -3.18 -15.65
C ALA A 63 -6.54 -1.75 -15.53
N LYS A 64 -7.70 -1.56 -14.86
CA LYS A 64 -8.24 -0.22 -14.57
C LYS A 64 -7.39 0.51 -13.53
N LEU A 65 -6.92 -0.20 -12.50
CA LEU A 65 -5.97 0.35 -11.53
C LEU A 65 -4.66 0.78 -12.22
N GLN A 66 -4.13 -0.04 -13.12
CA GLN A 66 -2.95 0.32 -13.90
C GLN A 66 -3.20 1.49 -14.85
N HIS A 67 -4.38 1.55 -15.48
CA HIS A 67 -4.79 2.67 -16.32
C HIS A 67 -4.86 3.98 -15.53
N MET A 68 -5.48 3.96 -14.35
CA MET A 68 -5.59 5.11 -13.45
C MET A 68 -4.22 5.70 -13.06
N LEU A 69 -3.21 4.83 -12.94
CA LEU A 69 -1.86 5.19 -12.50
C LEU A 69 -0.83 5.33 -13.65
N GLY A 70 -1.21 4.99 -14.88
CA GLY A 70 -0.26 4.88 -16.00
C GLY A 70 0.86 3.86 -15.77
N ALA A 71 0.57 2.78 -15.03
CA ALA A 71 1.52 1.77 -14.58
C ALA A 71 1.65 0.59 -15.55
N VAL A 72 1.71 0.86 -16.86
CA VAL A 72 1.79 -0.17 -17.91
C VAL A 72 3.13 -0.05 -18.64
N PRO A 73 3.96 -1.11 -18.68
CA PRO A 73 5.31 -1.04 -19.27
C PRO A 73 5.33 -0.68 -20.77
N GLU A 74 4.31 -1.10 -21.52
CA GLU A 74 4.35 -1.12 -23.00
C GLU A 74 3.72 0.11 -23.66
N ARG A 75 3.10 1.01 -22.91
CA ARG A 75 2.34 2.14 -23.49
C ARG A 75 2.83 3.49 -23.00
N ARG A 76 2.78 4.48 -23.90
CA ARG A 76 3.22 5.85 -23.62
C ARG A 76 2.34 6.48 -22.53
N LYS A 77 2.99 7.17 -21.59
CA LYS A 77 2.40 7.74 -20.36
C LYS A 77 1.19 8.66 -20.58
N TYR A 78 1.09 9.34 -21.72
CA TYR A 78 0.01 10.31 -22.01
C TYR A 78 -1.33 9.67 -22.41
N HIS A 79 -1.38 8.36 -22.66
CA HIS A 79 -2.62 7.62 -22.95
C HIS A 79 -3.34 7.13 -21.69
N TRP A 80 -2.81 7.44 -20.51
CA TRP A 80 -3.27 6.88 -19.24
C TRP A 80 -3.69 7.98 -18.27
N GLY A 81 -4.44 7.61 -17.24
CA GLY A 81 -5.13 8.52 -16.33
C GLY A 81 -4.24 9.67 -15.87
N LEU A 82 -4.78 10.89 -15.95
CA LEU A 82 -4.14 12.09 -15.44
C LEU A 82 -4.00 11.95 -13.92
N ARG A 83 -2.77 11.79 -13.40
CA ARG A 83 -2.47 11.92 -11.96
C ARG A 83 -3.42 11.15 -11.04
N ASN A 84 -3.36 9.81 -11.10
CA ASN A 84 -4.10 8.97 -10.15
C ASN A 84 -5.61 9.23 -10.14
N TYR A 85 -6.18 9.33 -11.35
CA TYR A 85 -7.57 9.69 -11.55
C TYR A 85 -8.22 8.74 -12.54
N TYR A 86 -9.40 8.24 -12.18
CA TYR A 86 -10.24 7.45 -13.07
C TYR A 86 -11.67 7.98 -13.04
N CYS A 87 -12.21 8.30 -14.21
CA CYS A 87 -13.60 8.71 -14.38
C CYS A 87 -14.38 7.53 -14.98
N ALA A 88 -15.39 7.05 -14.25
CA ALA A 88 -16.33 6.05 -14.73
C ALA A 88 -17.71 6.67 -14.94
N ASN A 89 -18.47 6.18 -15.91
CA ASN A 89 -19.90 6.49 -15.98
C ASN A 89 -20.63 5.83 -14.82
N ILE A 90 -21.60 6.54 -14.22
CA ILE A 90 -22.29 6.11 -12.99
C ILE A 90 -23.05 4.79 -13.15
N SER A 91 -23.61 4.52 -14.34
CA SER A 91 -24.33 3.29 -14.66
C SER A 91 -23.51 2.27 -15.46
N GLY A 92 -22.18 2.45 -15.53
CA GLY A 92 -21.31 1.63 -16.35
C GLY A 92 -20.61 0.51 -15.58
N ALA A 93 -20.31 -0.61 -16.26
CA ALA A 93 -19.50 -1.71 -15.72
C ALA A 93 -18.11 -1.28 -15.22
N ALA A 94 -17.60 -0.14 -15.68
CA ALA A 94 -16.37 0.46 -15.17
C ALA A 94 -16.50 0.91 -13.71
N ARG A 95 -17.65 1.45 -13.28
CA ARG A 95 -17.89 1.84 -11.89
C ARG A 95 -17.88 0.63 -10.97
N GLU A 96 -18.54 -0.46 -11.36
CA GLU A 96 -18.57 -1.70 -10.56
C GLU A 96 -17.16 -2.28 -10.35
N ALA A 97 -16.35 -2.29 -11.40
CA ALA A 97 -14.95 -2.71 -11.32
C ALA A 97 -14.13 -1.81 -10.38
N MET A 98 -14.33 -0.49 -10.45
CA MET A 98 -13.68 0.43 -9.52
C MET A 98 -14.17 0.24 -8.09
N GLN A 99 -15.46 -0.07 -7.88
CA GLN A 99 -16.00 -0.36 -6.56
C GLN A 99 -15.36 -1.62 -5.96
N ARG A 100 -15.17 -2.68 -6.74
CA ARG A 100 -14.43 -3.87 -6.27
C ARG A 100 -12.99 -3.54 -5.87
N LEU A 101 -12.33 -2.61 -6.57
CA LEU A 101 -11.00 -2.12 -6.18
C LEU A 101 -11.04 -1.28 -4.89
N VAL A 102 -12.12 -0.51 -4.66
CA VAL A 102 -12.36 0.22 -3.41
C VAL A 102 -12.57 -0.76 -2.26
N ASP A 103 -13.41 -1.78 -2.45
CA ASP A 103 -13.68 -2.82 -1.45
C ASP A 103 -12.41 -3.63 -1.10
N ALA A 104 -11.51 -3.81 -2.07
CA ALA A 104 -10.19 -4.40 -1.88
C ALA A 104 -9.14 -3.44 -1.25
N GLY A 105 -9.51 -2.19 -0.97
CA GLY A 105 -8.64 -1.16 -0.39
C GLY A 105 -7.56 -0.62 -1.33
N LEU A 106 -7.65 -0.91 -2.63
CA LEU A 106 -6.69 -0.45 -3.63
C LEU A 106 -7.06 0.92 -4.24
N ALA A 107 -8.33 1.28 -4.18
CA ALA A 107 -8.84 2.58 -4.61
C ALA A 107 -9.72 3.23 -3.53
N MET A 108 -10.06 4.49 -3.74
CA MET A 108 -11.04 5.24 -2.97
C MET A 108 -11.95 6.02 -3.92
N THR A 109 -13.19 6.22 -3.50
CA THR A 109 -14.16 7.07 -4.19
C THR A 109 -13.79 8.54 -4.01
N GLY A 110 -13.78 9.27 -5.11
CA GLY A 110 -13.66 10.72 -5.15
C GLY A 110 -15.03 11.39 -5.28
N HIS A 111 -15.08 12.51 -6.01
CA HIS A 111 -16.32 13.20 -6.31
C HIS A 111 -17.24 12.34 -7.21
N GLU A 112 -18.55 12.50 -7.06
CA GLU A 112 -19.55 11.92 -7.95
C GLU A 112 -20.48 13.02 -8.45
N SER A 113 -20.81 12.98 -9.73
CA SER A 113 -21.83 13.81 -10.38
C SER A 113 -22.99 12.93 -10.86
N GLU A 114 -24.02 13.53 -11.45
CA GLU A 114 -25.20 12.81 -11.97
C GLU A 114 -24.84 11.73 -13.01
N THR A 115 -23.71 11.87 -13.70
CA THR A 115 -23.32 10.97 -14.80
C THR A 115 -21.97 10.30 -14.59
N GLN A 116 -21.12 10.83 -13.70
CA GLN A 116 -19.73 10.42 -13.57
C GLN A 116 -19.37 10.13 -12.11
N ALA A 117 -18.54 9.13 -11.90
CA ALA A 117 -17.97 8.79 -10.62
C ALA A 117 -16.44 8.77 -10.74
N TYR A 118 -15.79 9.52 -9.85
CA TYR A 118 -14.35 9.66 -9.84
C TYR A 118 -13.73 8.76 -8.78
N PHE A 119 -12.55 8.24 -9.09
CA PHE A 119 -11.81 7.33 -8.24
C PHE A 119 -10.32 7.65 -8.25
N HIS A 120 -9.68 7.35 -7.13
CA HIS A 120 -8.23 7.54 -6.92
C HIS A 120 -7.64 6.26 -6.33
N ALA A 121 -6.42 5.88 -6.71
CA ALA A 121 -5.70 4.80 -6.07
C ALA A 121 -5.27 5.19 -4.66
N THR A 122 -5.34 4.24 -3.74
CA THR A 122 -4.67 4.39 -2.44
C THR A 122 -3.17 4.17 -2.60
N ARG A 123 -2.39 4.52 -1.56
CA ARG A 123 -0.96 4.16 -1.50
C ARG A 123 -0.73 2.65 -1.66
N GLN A 124 -1.67 1.82 -1.19
CA GLN A 124 -1.62 0.37 -1.38
C GLN A 124 -1.91 0.00 -2.84
N GLY A 125 -2.89 0.64 -3.48
CA GLY A 125 -3.14 0.51 -4.92
C GLY A 125 -1.92 0.86 -5.77
N CYS A 126 -1.24 1.96 -5.47
CA CYS A 126 -0.01 2.34 -6.17
C CYS A 126 1.08 1.28 -6.05
N LYS A 127 1.28 0.72 -4.84
CA LYS A 127 2.22 -0.39 -4.63
C LYS A 127 1.79 -1.66 -5.38
N ALA A 128 0.50 -1.97 -5.37
CA ALA A 128 -0.07 -3.13 -6.06
C ALA A 128 0.20 -3.04 -7.56
N ALA A 129 0.00 -1.86 -8.15
CA ALA A 129 0.26 -1.55 -9.55
C ALA A 129 1.76 -1.50 -9.91
N GLY A 130 2.67 -1.63 -8.93
CA GLY A 130 4.11 -1.70 -9.16
C GLY A 130 4.82 -0.34 -9.23
N LEU A 131 4.21 0.75 -8.75
CA LEU A 131 4.89 2.04 -8.69
C LEU A 131 6.02 2.00 -7.66
N ASP A 132 7.14 2.63 -8.02
CA ASP A 132 8.25 2.91 -7.11
C ASP A 132 7.91 4.07 -6.16
N ALA A 133 8.80 4.36 -5.20
CA ALA A 133 8.55 5.40 -4.20
C ALA A 133 8.32 6.79 -4.84
N ALA A 134 9.06 7.12 -5.91
CA ALA A 134 8.91 8.38 -6.62
C ALA A 134 7.59 8.44 -7.40
N GLY A 135 7.19 7.34 -8.04
CA GLY A 135 5.90 7.18 -8.70
C GLY A 135 4.74 7.32 -7.72
N ILE A 136 4.82 6.64 -6.57
CA ILE A 136 3.81 6.76 -5.50
C ILE A 136 3.73 8.21 -5.02
N LYS A 137 4.86 8.89 -4.78
CA LYS A 137 4.87 10.29 -4.35
C LYS A 137 4.12 11.17 -5.36
N ARG A 138 4.50 11.10 -6.64
CA ARG A 138 3.84 11.88 -7.71
C ARG A 138 2.36 11.54 -7.92
N ALA A 139 1.95 10.30 -7.68
CA ALA A 139 0.56 9.87 -7.82
C ALA A 139 -0.33 10.35 -6.64
N MET A 140 0.27 10.69 -5.51
CA MET A 140 -0.43 11.15 -4.31
C MET A 140 -0.33 12.68 -4.13
N GLU A 141 0.40 13.36 -5.00
CA GLU A 141 0.52 14.82 -5.05
C GLU A 141 -0.50 15.33 -6.09
N ASP A 142 -1.59 15.96 -5.61
CA ASP A 142 -2.61 16.60 -6.47
C ASP A 142 -2.03 17.78 -7.26
#